data_AF-A0A9R1BYT3-F1
#
_entry.id   AF-A0A9R1BYT3-F1
#
_cell.length_a   1.000
_cell.length_b   1.000
_cell.length_c   1.000
_cell.angle_alpha   90.00
_cell.angle_beta   90.00
_cell.angle_gamma   90.00
#
_symmetry.space_group_name_H-M   'P 1'
#
loop_
_entity.id
_entity.type
_entity.pdbx_description
1 polymer ?
#
loop_
_entity_poly.entity_id
_entity_poly.type
_entity_poly.pdbx_seq_one_letter_code
_entity_poly.pdbx_strand_id
1 'polypeptide(L)'
;MDEGQKEMRRIQVEEFAAAEAAARGKGVRMLLMHATEAMALRPDGHPSKYRLWEPEKFRVSRDCLHWCLPGAMDECNDMLMHMLIEDVSSTN
;
A
#
# COMPACT_ATOMS: atom_id res chain seq x y z
N MET A 1 7.02 8.16 -9.61
CA MET A 1 5.94 7.43 -10.30
C MET A 1 5.89 7.86 -11.74
N ASP A 2 5.78 6.92 -12.67
CA ASP A 2 5.51 7.20 -14.08
C ASP A 2 4.03 7.55 -14.34
N GLU A 3 3.70 7.94 -15.56
CA GLU A 3 2.32 8.33 -15.94
C GLU A 3 1.32 7.17 -15.83
N GLY A 4 1.74 5.94 -16.11
CA GLY A 4 0.87 4.77 -15.95
C GLY A 4 0.52 4.52 -14.48
N GLN A 5 1.49 4.64 -13.58
CA GLN A 5 1.28 4.51 -12.14
C GLN A 5 0.37 5.61 -11.59
N LYS A 6 0.52 6.86 -12.08
CA LYS A 6 -0.36 7.97 -11.70
C LYS A 6 -1.79 7.74 -12.18
N GLU A 7 -1.97 7.25 -13.40
CA GLU A 7 -3.29 6.94 -13.94
C GLU A 7 -3.97 5.81 -13.16
N MET A 8 -3.24 4.74 -12.85
CA MET A 8 -3.74 3.65 -12.01
C MET A 8 -4.16 4.15 -10.63
N ARG A 9 -3.34 5.00 -9.99
CA ARG A 9 -3.67 5.63 -8.71
C ARG A 9 -4.94 6.48 -8.83
N ARG A 10 -5.11 7.25 -9.91
CA ARG A 10 -6.31 8.05 -10.16
C ARG A 10 -7.55 7.17 -10.22
N ILE A 11 -7.52 6.11 -11.02
CA ILE A 11 -8.62 5.15 -11.15
C ILE A 11 -8.94 4.51 -9.80
N GLN A 12 -7.93 4.05 -9.04
CA GLN A 12 -8.14 3.46 -7.72
C GLN A 12 -8.88 4.40 -6.75
N VAL A 13 -8.55 5.69 -6.75
CA VAL A 13 -9.20 6.69 -5.90
C VAL A 13 -10.63 6.97 -6.37
N GLU A 14 -10.86 7.07 -7.68
CA GLU A 14 -12.19 7.26 -8.28
C GLU A 14 -13.12 6.08 -7.96
N GLU A 15 -12.65 4.85 -8.15
CA GLU A 15 -13.42 3.62 -7.85
C GLU A 15 -13.67 3.45 -6.34
N PHE A 16 -12.72 3.83 -5.49
CA PHE A 16 -12.94 3.85 -4.05
C PHE A 16 -14.05 4.83 -3.67
N ALA A 17 -14.07 6.04 -4.24
CA ALA A 17 -15.10 7.03 -3.96
C ALA A 17 -16.49 6.55 -4.41
N ALA A 18 -16.57 5.88 -5.56
CA ALA A 18 -17.82 5.26 -6.02
C ALA A 18 -18.30 4.15 -5.06
N ALA A 19 -17.38 3.30 -4.59
CA ALA A 19 -17.69 2.25 -3.62
C ALA A 19 -18.12 2.83 -2.26
N GLU A 20 -17.44 3.88 -1.77
CA GLU A 20 -17.76 4.55 -0.50
C GLU A 20 -19.14 5.21 -0.55
N ALA A 21 -19.49 5.88 -1.64
CA ALA A 21 -20.83 6.43 -1.85
C ALA A 21 -21.92 5.34 -1.82
N ALA A 22 -21.67 4.20 -2.46
CA ALA A 22 -22.60 3.06 -2.45
C ALA A 22 -22.69 2.37 -1.07
N ALA A 23 -21.60 2.34 -0.31
CA ALA A 23 -21.53 1.77 1.03
C ALA A 23 -22.21 2.64 2.09
N ARG A 24 -22.09 3.97 1.96
CA ARG A 24 -22.76 4.95 2.84
C ARG A 24 -24.28 4.75 2.86
N GLY A 25 -24.89 4.47 1.70
CA GLY A 25 -26.33 4.16 1.61
C GLY A 25 -26.75 2.88 2.36
N LYS A 26 -25.80 2.03 2.74
CA LYS A 26 -25.98 0.80 3.51
C LYS A 26 -25.50 0.93 4.96
N GLY A 27 -25.12 2.14 5.41
CA GLY A 27 -24.57 2.39 6.74
C GLY A 27 -23.17 1.81 6.96
N VAL A 28 -22.46 1.45 5.89
CA VAL A 28 -21.08 0.94 5.98
C VAL A 28 -20.11 2.09 5.82
N ARG A 29 -19.19 2.24 6.78
CA ARG A 29 -18.08 3.20 6.72
C ARG A 29 -16.89 2.56 6.01
N MET A 30 -16.34 3.27 5.02
CA MET A 30 -15.12 2.88 4.32
C MET A 30 -14.04 3.93 4.55
N LEU A 31 -12.80 3.48 4.72
CA LEU A 31 -11.62 4.35 4.86
C LEU A 31 -10.60 3.95 3.79
N LEU A 32 -9.94 4.95 3.19
CA LEU A 32 -8.89 4.71 2.21
C LEU A 32 -7.51 4.87 2.86
N MET A 33 -6.76 3.78 2.98
CA MET A 33 -5.34 3.82 3.35
C MET A 33 -4.51 4.12 2.11
N HIS A 34 -4.28 5.40 1.83
CA HIS A 34 -3.59 5.84 0.62
C HIS A 34 -2.05 5.80 0.78
N ALA A 35 -1.47 4.60 0.66
CA ALA A 35 -0.03 4.38 0.82
C ALA A 35 0.82 4.56 -0.46
N THR A 36 0.18 4.79 -1.62
CA THR A 36 0.82 4.73 -2.94
C THR A 36 2.05 5.65 -3.07
N GLU A 37 1.93 6.91 -2.65
CA GLU A 37 3.04 7.87 -2.76
C GLU A 37 4.16 7.58 -1.77
N ALA A 38 3.83 7.21 -0.53
CA ALA A 38 4.81 6.83 0.47
C ALA A 38 5.63 5.61 0.02
N MET A 39 4.97 4.58 -0.52
CA MET A 39 5.62 3.37 -1.02
C MET A 39 6.41 3.62 -2.32
N ALA A 40 5.94 4.51 -3.20
CA ALA A 40 6.67 4.87 -4.40
C ALA A 40 8.03 5.54 -4.13
N LEU A 41 8.22 6.11 -2.94
CA LEU A 41 9.49 6.69 -2.48
C LEU A 41 10.45 5.64 -1.89
N ARG A 42 10.06 4.36 -1.82
CA ARG A 42 10.84 3.29 -1.18
C ARG A 42 11.31 2.19 -2.13
N PRO A 43 11.91 2.49 -3.31
CA PRO A 43 12.43 1.43 -4.17
C PRO A 43 13.58 0.63 -3.52
N ASP A 44 14.19 1.17 -2.46
CA ASP A 44 15.19 0.52 -1.61
C ASP A 44 14.62 -0.62 -0.75
N GLY A 45 13.31 -0.60 -0.48
CA GLY A 45 12.65 -1.58 0.39
C GLY A 45 12.43 -2.95 -0.24
N HIS A 46 12.77 -3.13 -1.52
CA HIS A 46 12.54 -4.38 -2.24
C HIS A 46 13.67 -5.40 -2.03
N PRO A 47 13.35 -6.72 -1.96
CA PRO A 47 14.35 -7.77 -1.79
C PRO A 47 15.24 -7.96 -3.02
N SER A 48 14.83 -7.47 -4.21
CA SER A 48 15.62 -7.59 -5.43
C SER A 48 15.99 -9.06 -5.69
N LYS A 49 17.28 -9.40 -5.84
CA LYS A 49 17.73 -10.79 -5.98
C LYS A 49 17.62 -11.60 -4.67
N TYR A 50 17.62 -10.94 -3.52
CA TYR A 50 17.70 -11.56 -2.18
C TYR A 50 16.37 -12.13 -1.68
N ARG A 51 15.36 -12.25 -2.55
CA ARG A 51 14.08 -12.93 -2.22
C ARG A 51 14.29 -14.39 -1.82
N LEU A 52 15.37 -15.01 -2.28
CA LEU A 52 15.78 -16.38 -1.92
C LEU A 52 17.13 -16.36 -1.20
N TRP A 53 17.35 -17.35 -0.33
CA TRP A 53 18.58 -17.51 0.47
C TRP A 53 19.86 -17.66 -0.38
N GLU A 54 19.75 -18.17 -1.62
CA GLU A 54 20.91 -18.37 -2.52
C GLU A 54 20.70 -17.70 -3.89
N PRO A 55 20.72 -16.36 -3.96
CA PRO A 55 20.39 -15.62 -5.17
C PRO A 55 21.23 -15.99 -6.40
N GLU A 56 22.49 -16.36 -6.16
CA GLU A 56 23.49 -16.65 -7.19
C GLU A 56 23.32 -18.03 -7.81
N LYS A 57 22.72 -19.00 -7.08
CA LYS A 57 22.49 -20.36 -7.59
C LYS A 57 21.27 -20.44 -8.50
N PHE A 58 20.24 -19.63 -8.24
CA PHE A 58 18.93 -19.77 -8.89
C PHE A 58 18.67 -18.79 -10.04
N ARG A 59 19.63 -17.92 -10.44
CA ARG A 59 19.44 -16.85 -11.44
C ARG A 59 18.10 -16.13 -11.25
N VAL A 60 17.89 -15.60 -10.05
CA VAL A 60 16.61 -15.03 -9.64
C VAL A 60 16.40 -13.69 -10.36
N SER A 61 15.21 -13.49 -10.95
CA SER A 61 14.79 -12.16 -11.41
C SER A 61 14.74 -11.19 -10.23
N ARG A 62 15.07 -9.91 -10.47
CA ARG A 62 14.94 -8.90 -9.40
C ARG A 62 13.48 -8.75 -9.03
N ASP A 63 13.16 -9.06 -7.79
CA ASP A 63 11.84 -8.85 -7.23
C ASP A 63 11.66 -7.39 -6.85
N CYS A 64 10.80 -6.70 -7.60
CA CYS A 64 10.40 -5.32 -7.38
C CYS A 64 8.93 -5.21 -6.94
N LEU A 65 8.32 -6.33 -6.52
CA LEU A 65 6.92 -6.38 -6.10
C LEU A 65 6.81 -6.55 -4.59
N HIS A 66 7.60 -7.46 -4.02
CA HIS A 66 7.59 -7.74 -2.59
C HIS A 66 8.48 -6.78 -1.81
N TRP A 67 8.36 -6.81 -0.49
CA TRP A 67 9.08 -5.92 0.42
C TRP A 67 9.92 -6.72 1.43
N CYS A 68 11.10 -6.21 1.77
CA CYS A 68 11.90 -6.72 2.86
C CYS A 68 11.23 -6.44 4.21
N LEU A 69 11.53 -7.30 5.20
CA LEU A 69 11.19 -7.10 6.60
C LEU A 69 12.45 -7.22 7.47
N PRO A 70 12.66 -6.30 8.44
CA PRO A 70 11.90 -5.07 8.66
C PRO A 70 12.09 -4.07 7.50
N GLY A 71 11.14 -3.17 7.28
CA GLY A 71 11.17 -2.22 6.15
C GLY A 71 9.82 -1.58 5.83
N ALA A 72 9.66 -1.07 4.60
CA ALA A 72 8.52 -0.23 4.14
C ALA A 72 7.11 -0.69 4.53
N MET A 73 6.92 -2.00 4.74
CA MET A 73 5.65 -2.57 5.18
C MET A 73 5.33 -2.27 6.65
N ASP A 74 6.34 -2.07 7.49
CA ASP A 74 6.19 -1.64 8.87
C ASP A 74 5.58 -0.22 8.90
N GLU A 75 6.01 0.69 8.02
CA GLU A 75 5.41 2.02 7.88
C GLU A 75 3.94 1.96 7.40
N CYS A 76 3.59 1.00 6.53
CA CYS A 76 2.18 0.76 6.17
C CYS A 76 1.35 0.32 7.40
N ASN A 77 1.92 -0.52 8.27
CA ASN A 77 1.25 -0.93 9.50
C ASN A 77 1.05 0.24 10.47
N ASP A 78 2.04 1.14 10.58
CA ASP A 78 1.93 2.35 11.39
C ASP A 78 0.84 3.29 10.85
N MET A 79 0.77 3.48 9.53
CA MET A 79 -0.31 4.24 8.89
C MET A 79 -1.69 3.64 9.20
N LEU A 80 -1.82 2.32 9.08
CA LEU A 80 -3.07 1.62 9.40
C LEU A 80 -3.46 1.83 10.86
N MET A 81 -2.54 1.64 11.81
CA MET A 81 -2.85 1.82 13.23
C MET A 81 -3.20 3.26 13.55
N HIS A 82 -2.53 4.24 12.96
CA HIS A 82 -2.90 5.65 13.12
C HIS A 82 -4.33 5.90 12.66
N MET A 83 -4.71 5.41 11.47
CA MET A 83 -6.07 5.54 10.95
C MET A 83 -7.11 4.91 11.89
N LEU A 84 -6.85 3.71 12.40
CA LEU A 84 -7.77 3.03 13.31
C LEU A 84 -7.93 3.77 14.65
N ILE A 85 -6.84 4.32 15.20
CA ILE A 85 -6.87 5.09 16.44
C ILE A 85 -7.68 6.37 16.26
N GLU A 86 -7.46 7.11 15.16
CA GLU A 86 -8.24 8.33 14.88
C GLU A 86 -9.71 8.03 14.58
N ASP A 87 -10.01 6.90 13.93
CA ASP A 87 -11.37 6.47 13.62
C ASP A 87 -12.20 6.21 14.87
N VAL A 88 -11.63 5.45 15.80
CA VAL A 88 -12.22 5.17 17.12
C VAL A 88 -12.39 6.47 17.89
N SER A 89 -11.38 7.34 17.88
CA SER A 89 -11.43 8.62 18.59
C SER A 89 -12.50 9.58 18.05
N SER A 90 -12.80 9.51 16.75
CA SER A 90 -13.81 10.35 16.08
C SER A 90 -15.25 9.85 16.25
N THR A 91 -15.43 8.65 16.83
CA THR A 91 -16.74 8.00 17.01
C THR A 91 -17.24 8.11 18.47
N ASN A 92 -16.40 8.57 19.39
CA ASN A 92 -16.74 8.96 20.77
C ASN A 92 -17.07 10.46 20.85
#